data_AF-A0A151CEQ4-F1
#
_entry.id   AF-A0A151CEQ4-F1
#
_cell.length_a   1.000
_cell.length_b   1.000
_cell.length_c   1.000
_cell.angle_alpha   90.00
_cell.angle_beta   90.00
_cell.angle_gamma   90.00
#
_symmetry.space_group_name_H-M   'P 1'
#
loop_
_entity.id
_entity.type
_entity.pdbx_description
1 polymer ?
#
loop_
_entity_poly.entity_id
_entity_poly.type
_entity_poly.pdbx_seq_one_letter_code
_entity_poly.pdbx_strand_id
1 'polypeptide(L)' 'MNIEFIEQKINEIIAELEKEVMELVTDETIDKQNTNLRMKPLASTKQILVNALDSIKMVDRLNKEDLEK' A
#
# COMPACT_ATOMS: atom_id res chain seq x y z
N MET A 1 2.29 3.56 -20.01
CA MET A 1 2.19 2.56 -18.93
C MET A 1 0.73 2.45 -18.53
N ASN A 2 0.18 1.26 -18.25
CA ASN A 2 -1.22 1.15 -17.79
C ASN A 2 -1.27 1.37 -16.26
N ILE A 3 -1.33 2.65 -15.87
CA ILE A 3 -1.28 3.05 -14.45
C ILE A 3 -2.56 2.69 -13.72
N GLU A 4 -3.71 2.75 -14.39
CA GLU A 4 -4.99 2.35 -13.80
C GLU A 4 -4.97 0.87 -13.38
N PHE A 5 -4.39 0.00 -14.21
CA PHE A 5 -4.22 -1.41 -13.86
C PHE A 5 -3.25 -1.62 -12.68
N ILE A 6 -2.14 -0.88 -12.65
CA ILE A 6 -1.16 -0.95 -11.54
C ILE A 6 -1.80 -0.46 -10.24
N GLU A 7 -2.53 0.66 -10.29
CA GLU A 7 -3.27 1.21 -9.16
C GLU A 7 -4.32 0.22 -8.64
N GLN A 8 -5.09 -0.39 -9.54
CA GLN A 8 -6.06 -1.41 -9.15
C GLN A 8 -5.39 -2.58 -8.42
N LYS A 9 -4.26 -3.10 -8.94
CA LYS A 9 -3.55 -4.22 -8.31
C LYS A 9 -2.92 -3.84 -6.97
N ILE A 10 -2.37 -2.65 -6.85
CA ILE A 10 -1.84 -2.15 -5.57
C ILE A 10 -2.96 -2.00 -4.55
N ASN A 11 -4.12 -1.49 -4.95
CA ASN A 11 -5.28 -1.35 -4.06
C ASN A 11 -5.84 -2.70 -3.62
N GLU A 12 -5.87 -3.71 -4.50
CA GLU A 12 -6.22 -5.09 -4.14
C GLU A 12 -5.28 -5.62 -3.03
N ILE A 13 -3.97 -5.43 -3.19
CA ILE A 13 -2.97 -5.85 -2.17
C ILE A 13 -3.16 -5.09 -0.86
N ILE A 14 -3.42 -3.78 -0.91
CA ILE A 14 -3.67 -2.97 0.29
C ILE A 14 -4.92 -3.47 1.03
N ALA A 15 -6.00 -3.83 0.31
CA ALA A 15 -7.20 -4.37 0.91
C ALA A 15 -6.95 -5.72 1.62
N GLU A 16 -6.11 -6.58 1.05
CA GLU A 16 -5.68 -7.82 1.70
C GLU A 16 -4.86 -7.54 2.97
N LEU A 17 -3.92 -6.58 2.93
CA LEU A 17 -3.15 -6.17 4.10
C LEU A 17 -4.05 -5.60 5.21
N GLU A 18 -5.07 -4.82 4.85
CA GLU A 18 -6.04 -4.27 5.82
C GLU A 18 -6.89 -5.36 6.46
N LYS A 19 -7.24 -6.40 5.70
CA LYS A 19 -7.93 -7.57 6.23
C LYS A 19 -7.05 -8.30 7.25
N GLU A 20 -5.78 -8.53 6.93
CA GLU A 20 -4.82 -9.15 7.85
C GLU A 20 -4.66 -8.33 9.14
N VAL A 21 -4.57 -7.00 9.03
CA VAL A 21 -4.56 -6.10 10.21
C VAL A 21 -5.83 -6.27 11.05
N MET A 22 -6.99 -6.33 10.40
CA MET A 22 -8.27 -6.48 11.11
C MET A 22 -8.30 -7.81 11.88
N GLU A 23 -7.93 -8.91 11.25
CA GLU A 23 -7.82 -10.23 11.88
C GLU A 23 -6.91 -10.18 13.11
N LEU A 24 -5.76 -9.50 13.01
CA LEU A 24 -4.76 -9.38 14.06
C LEU A 24 -5.21 -8.53 15.25
N VAL A 25 -5.97 -7.46 15.00
CA VAL A 25 -6.49 -6.58 16.05
C VAL A 25 -7.68 -7.20 16.77
N THR A 26 -8.45 -8.05 16.08
CA THR A 26 -9.59 -8.78 16.66
C THR A 26 -9.21 -10.07 17.39
N ASP A 27 -7.95 -10.52 17.26
CA ASP A 27 -7.48 -11.72 17.95
C ASP A 27 -7.27 -11.45 19.44
N GLU A 28 -8.23 -11.90 20.26
CA GLU A 28 -8.21 -11.77 21.72
C GLU A 28 -7.13 -12.63 22.40
N THR A 29 -6.47 -13.54 21.66
CA THR A 29 -5.42 -14.41 22.20
C THR A 29 -4.02 -13.76 22.17
N ILE A 30 -3.87 -12.64 21.46
CA ILE A 30 -2.61 -11.94 21.28
C ILE A 30 -2.58 -10.70 22.19
N ASP A 31 -1.49 -10.52 22.93
CA ASP A 31 -1.32 -9.32 23.75
C ASP A 31 -0.98 -8.08 22.89
N LYS A 32 -1.20 -6.89 23.45
CA LYS A 32 -0.97 -5.62 22.74
C LYS A 32 0.46 -5.48 22.20
N GLN A 33 1.45 -6.04 22.90
CA GLN A 33 2.85 -5.97 22.49
C GLN A 33 3.10 -6.78 21.21
N ASN A 34 2.59 -8.01 21.16
CA ASN A 34 2.71 -8.89 20.00
C ASN A 34 1.84 -8.38 18.83
N THR A 35 0.66 -7.84 19.08
CA THR A 35 -0.16 -7.16 18.04
C THR A 35 0.63 -6.03 17.40
N ASN A 36 1.23 -5.15 18.20
CA ASN A 36 2.05 -4.04 17.69
C ASN A 36 3.27 -4.52 16.90
N LEU A 37 3.95 -5.58 17.35
CA LEU A 37 5.11 -6.12 16.66
C LEU A 37 4.73 -6.66 15.27
N ARG A 38 3.59 -7.35 15.16
CA ARG A 38 3.09 -7.90 13.90
C ARG A 38 2.46 -6.84 12.99
N MET A 39 1.91 -5.75 13.54
CA MET A 39 1.39 -4.63 12.74
C MET A 39 2.48 -3.81 12.05
N LYS A 40 3.68 -3.69 12.63
CA LYS A 40 4.79 -2.90 12.05
C LYS A 40 5.13 -3.26 10.59
N PRO A 41 5.37 -4.54 10.22
CA PRO A 41 5.64 -4.90 8.84
C PRO A 41 4.45 -4.62 7.91
N LEU A 42 3.21 -4.78 8.37
CA LEU A 42 1.99 -4.49 7.59
C LEU A 42 1.89 -2.99 7.27
N ALA A 43 2.08 -2.15 8.28
CA ALA A 43 2.09 -0.70 8.12
C ALA A 43 3.22 -0.23 7.18
N SER A 44 4.44 -0.76 7.36
CA SER A 44 5.58 -0.44 6.47
C SER A 44 5.31 -0.89 5.04
N THR A 45 4.75 -2.09 4.83
CA THR A 45 4.44 -2.62 3.50
C THR A 45 3.42 -1.74 2.79
N LYS A 46 2.32 -1.38 3.45
CA LYS A 46 1.32 -0.45 2.90
C LYS A 46 1.96 0.88 2.49
N GLN A 47 2.82 1.45 3.34
CA GLN A 47 3.48 2.71 3.04
C GLN A 47 4.42 2.62 1.83
N ILE A 48 5.17 1.53 1.69
CA ILE A 48 6.02 1.28 0.51
C ILE A 48 5.19 1.23 -0.77
N LEU A 49 4.06 0.52 -0.75
CA LEU A 49 3.17 0.40 -1.90
C LEU A 49 2.56 1.74 -2.32
N VAL A 50 2.10 2.55 -1.37
CA VAL A 50 1.57 3.89 -1.62
C VAL A 50 2.64 4.79 -2.22
N ASN A 51 3.84 4.83 -1.61
CA ASN A 51 4.94 5.64 -2.11
C ASN A 51 5.37 5.22 -3.53
N ALA A 52 5.36 3.92 -3.82
CA ALA A 52 5.67 3.40 -5.15
C ALA A 52 4.62 3.83 -6.18
N LEU A 53 3.32 3.75 -5.84
CA LEU A 53 2.24 4.21 -6.71
C LEU A 53 2.34 5.72 -7.00
N ASP A 54 2.60 6.52 -5.97
CA ASP A 54 2.78 7.96 -6.12
C ASP A 54 3.99 8.29 -7.01
N SER A 55 5.10 7.58 -6.83
CA SER A 55 6.30 7.74 -7.67
C SER A 55 6.01 7.42 -9.14
N ILE A 56 5.25 6.34 -9.40
CA ILE A 56 4.84 5.96 -10.76
C ILE A 56 3.94 7.04 -11.39
N LYS A 57 2.95 7.53 -10.64
CA LYS A 57 2.04 8.59 -11.09
C LYS A 57 2.78 9.91 -11.37
N MET A 58 3.77 10.23 -10.55
CA MET A 58 4.61 11.42 -10.73
C MET A 58 5.42 11.34 -12.03
N VAL A 59 6.06 10.20 -12.30
CA VAL A 59 6.84 9.98 -13.54
C VAL A 59 5.94 10.09 -14.78
N ASP A 60 4.73 9.53 -14.73
CA ASP A 60 3.78 9.63 -15.85
C ASP A 60 3.32 11.06 -16.11
N ARG A 61 3.08 11.83 -15.04
CA ARG A 61 2.74 13.25 -15.16
C ARG A 61 3.87 14.04 -15.83
N LEU A 62 5.11 13.85 -15.38
CA LEU A 62 6.28 14.52 -15.96
C LEU A 62 6.46 14.16 -17.45
N ASN A 63 6.28 12.89 -17.81
CA ASN A 63 6.35 12.46 -19.21
C ASN A 63 5.28 13.12 -20.09
N LYS A 64 4.06 13.32 -19.55
CA LYS A 64 2.99 14.02 -20.28
C LYS A 64 3.30 15.51 -20.44
N GLU A 65 3.76 16.16 -19.37
CA GLU A 65 4.15 17.58 -19.39
C GLU A 65 5.31 17.86 -20.35
N ASP A 66 6.26 16.92 -20.49
CA ASP A 66 7.38 17.05 -21.45
C ASP A 66 6.95 16.79 -22.91
N LEU A 67 5.88 16.04 -23.15
CA LEU A 67 5.29 15.85 -24.49
C LEU A 67 4.47 17.04 -24.97
N GLU A 68 3.99 17.88 -24.04
CA GLU A 68 3.19 19.08 -24.32
C GLU A 68 4.04 20.35 -24.54
N LYS A 69 5.36 20.28 -24.35
CA LYS A 69 6.32 21.36 -24.62
C LYS A 69 6.94 21.25 -26.02
#